data_AF-A0A941WGK0-F1
#
_entry.id   AF-A0A941WGK0-F1
#
_cell.length_a   1.000
_cell.length_b   1.000
_cell.length_c   1.000
_cell.angle_alpha   90.00
_cell.angle_beta   90.00
_cell.angle_gamma   90.00
#
_symmetry.space_group_name_H-M   'P 1'
#
loop_
_entity.id
_entity.type
_entity.pdbx_description
1 polymer ?
#
loop_
_entity_poly.entity_id
_entity_poly.type
_entity_poly.pdbx_seq_one_letter_code
_entity_poly.pdbx_strand_id
1 'polypeptide(L)' 'MIDKTVFENKIAAYYTLGCKLNFAETSTIGKVLAEQGVRKVRAGEKADICVVNTCSVTEL' A
#
# COMPACT_ATOMS: atom_id res chain seq x y z
N MET A 1 -15.08 15.56 -7.47
CA MET A 1 -15.17 15.17 -6.05
C MET A 1 -14.74 13.72 -5.97
N ILE A 2 -13.69 13.39 -5.21
CA ILE A 2 -13.31 12.00 -4.96
C ILE A 2 -14.11 11.53 -3.75
N ASP A 3 -14.92 10.49 -3.94
CA ASP A 3 -15.67 9.86 -2.86
C ASP A 3 -14.69 9.10 -1.95
N LYS A 4 -14.52 9.59 -0.72
CA LYS A 4 -13.60 9.00 0.26
C LYS A 4 -14.16 7.73 0.90
N THR A 5 -15.46 7.46 0.77
CA THR A 5 -16.10 6.27 1.36
C THR A 5 -15.65 4.97 0.69
N VAL A 6 -15.12 5.06 -0.53
CA VAL A 6 -14.61 3.92 -1.32
C VAL A 6 -13.53 3.12 -0.57
N PHE A 7 -12.76 3.77 0.31
CA PHE A 7 -11.64 3.16 1.03
C PHE A 7 -11.99 2.70 2.45
N GLU A 8 -13.19 3.04 2.94
CA GLU A 8 -13.58 2.74 4.31
C GLU A 8 -13.68 1.22 4.53
N ASN A 9 -13.11 0.72 5.63
CA ASN A 9 -13.05 -0.70 6.01
C ASN A 9 -12.35 -1.64 5.02
N LYS A 10 -11.65 -1.11 4.00
CA LYS A 10 -10.85 -1.93 3.08
C LYS A 10 -9.60 -2.45 3.76
N ILE A 11 -9.14 -3.62 3.33
CA ILE A 11 -7.84 -4.18 3.74
C ILE A 11 -6.83 -4.19 2.60
N ALA A 12 -5.62 -3.70 2.89
CA ALA A 12 -4.54 -3.57 1.91
C ALA A 12 -3.34 -4.49 2.21
N ALA A 13 -2.82 -5.09 1.14
CA ALA A 13 -1.52 -5.74 1.10
C ALA A 13 -0.50 -4.82 0.42
N TYR A 14 0.74 -4.83 0.91
CA TYR A 14 1.83 -4.00 0.40
C TYR A 14 3.02 -4.87 0.05
N TYR A 15 3.51 -4.74 -1.18
CA TYR A 15 4.67 -5.44 -1.70
C TYR A 15 5.66 -4.42 -2.25
N THR A 16 6.83 -4.34 -1.65
CA THR A 16 7.90 -3.45 -2.10
C THR A 16 9.01 -4.28 -2.71
N LEU A 17 9.26 -4.05 -4.00
CA LEU A 17 10.25 -4.75 -4.82
C LEU A 17 11.19 -3.71 -5.43
N GLY A 18 12.07 -3.15 -4.62
CA GLY A 18 12.97 -2.08 -5.06
C GLY A 18 13.94 -1.65 -3.98
N CYS A 19 14.44 -0.42 -4.09
CA CYS A 19 15.45 0.12 -3.20
C CYS A 19 14.83 0.78 -1.95
N LYS A 20 15.68 1.33 -1.07
CA LYS A 20 15.27 2.02 0.17
C LYS A 20 14.23 3.12 -0.07
N LEU A 21 14.28 3.80 -1.21
CA LEU A 21 13.30 4.83 -1.55
C LEU A 21 11.90 4.22 -1.72
N ASN A 22 11.79 3.08 -2.42
CA ASN A 22 10.50 2.39 -2.57
C ASN A 22 9.91 1.95 -1.22
N PHE A 23 10.75 1.59 -0.25
CA PHE A 23 10.29 1.30 1.12
C PHE A 23 9.75 2.54 1.82
N ALA A 24 10.44 3.68 1.69
CA ALA A 24 9.98 4.95 2.26
C ALA A 24 8.64 5.38 1.64
N GLU A 25 8.50 5.29 0.32
CA GLU A 25 7.25 5.58 -0.39
C GLU A 25 6.12 4.64 0.01
N THR A 26 6.39 3.33 0.08
CA THR A 26 5.38 2.34 0.49
C THR A 26 4.90 2.61 1.92
N SER A 27 5.80 3.00 2.82
CA SER A 27 5.43 3.42 4.17
C SER A 27 4.55 4.68 4.17
N THR A 28 4.86 5.67 3.32
CA THR A 28 4.04 6.88 3.17
C THR A 28 2.65 6.55 2.62
N ILE A 29 2.56 5.71 1.59
CA ILE A 29 1.29 5.23 1.03
C ILE A 29 0.48 4.51 2.12
N GLY A 30 1.11 3.65 2.90
CA GLY A 30 0.44 2.93 3.99
C GLY A 30 -0.14 3.84 5.06
N LYS A 31 0.56 4.94 5.41
CA LYS A 31 0.06 5.96 6.35
C LYS A 31 -1.16 6.68 5.79
N VAL A 32 -1.10 7.15 4.54
CA VAL A 32 -2.20 7.86 3.89
C VAL A 32 -3.44 6.97 3.78
N LEU A 33 -3.27 5.70 3.42
CA LEU A 33 -4.39 4.74 3.35
C LEU A 33 -4.98 4.46 4.75
N ALA A 34 -4.14 4.34 5.78
CA ALA A 34 -4.61 4.19 7.15
C ALA A 34 -5.43 5.39 7.63
N GLU A 35 -5.04 6.62 7.27
CA GLU A 35 -5.80 7.84 7.55
C GLU A 35 -7.17 7.88 6.83
N GLN A 36 -7.35 7.11 5.75
CA GLN A 36 -8.63 6.92 5.07
C GLN A 36 -9.41 5.69 5.57
N GLY A 37 -8.98 5.05 6.66
CA GLY A 37 -9.67 3.90 7.26
C GLY A 37 -9.30 2.53 6.71
N VAL A 38 -8.26 2.45 5.87
CA VAL A 38 -7.75 1.18 5.34
C VAL A 38 -6.84 0.51 6.37
N ARG A 39 -7.07 -0.78 6.65
CA ARG A 39 -6.21 -1.57 7.54
C ARG A 39 -5.23 -2.43 6.74
N LYS A 40 -4.04 -2.69 7.30
CA LYS A 40 -3.13 -3.71 6.74
C LYS A 40 -3.70 -5.13 6.91
N VAL A 41 -3.59 -5.93 5.86
CA VAL A 41 -4.01 -7.35 5.85
C VAL A 41 -3.30 -8.17 6.95
N ARG A 42 -4.01 -9.10 7.58
CA ARG A 42 -3.46 -10.09 8.52
C ARG A 42 -3.29 -11.45 7.84
N ALA A 43 -2.54 -12.36 8.47
CA ALA A 43 -2.39 -13.71 7.97
C ALA A 43 -3.76 -14.40 7.82
N GLY A 44 -4.00 -15.00 6.65
CA GLY A 44 -5.26 -15.66 6.31
C GLY A 44 -6.34 -14.74 5.73
N GLU A 45 -6.15 -13.42 5.74
CA GLU A 45 -7.10 -12.48 5.13
C GLU A 45 -6.81 -12.27 3.63
N LYS A 46 -7.85 -12.06 2.83
CA LYS A 46 -7.75 -11.70 1.41
C LYS A 46 -7.86 -10.18 1.26
N ALA A 47 -6.83 -9.54 0.73
CA ALA A 47 -6.82 -8.09 0.56
C ALA A 47 -7.84 -7.62 -0.49
N ASP A 48 -8.49 -6.48 -0.23
CA ASP A 48 -9.28 -5.73 -1.21
C ASP A 48 -8.38 -4.91 -2.15
N ILE A 49 -7.25 -4.44 -1.62
CA ILE A 49 -6.29 -3.56 -2.30
C ILE A 49 -4.90 -4.21 -2.25
N CYS A 50 -4.21 -4.27 -3.38
CA CYS A 50 -2.83 -4.70 -3.45
C CYS A 50 -1.98 -3.56 -4.00
N VAL A 51 -1.00 -3.10 -3.21
CA VAL A 51 -0.03 -2.09 -3.63
C VAL A 51 1.30 -2.79 -3.90
N VAL A 52 1.71 -2.79 -5.16
CA VAL A 52 3.03 -3.29 -5.57
C VAL A 52 3.87 -2.09 -6.00
N ASN A 53 4.88 -1.73 -5.19
CA ASN A 53 5.82 -0.66 -5.52
C ASN A 53 7.14 -1.29 -5.98
N THR A 54 7.54 -0.99 -7.21
CA THR A 54 8.78 -1.49 -7.81
C THR A 54 9.51 -0.36 -8.54
N CYS A 55 10.83 -0.48 -8.66
CA CYS A 55 11.63 0.41 -9.47
C CYS A 55 12.09 -0.32 -10.74
N SER A 56 12.09 0.39 -11.87
CA SER A 56 12.64 -0.11 -13.13
C SER A 56 14.16 -0.15 -13.15
N VAL A 57 14.80 0.57 -12.23
CA VAL A 57 16.26 0.63 -12.13
C VAL A 57 16.74 -0.61 -11.39
N THR A 58 17.45 -1.46 -12.12
CA THR A 58 18.35 -2.46 -11.56
C THR A 58 19.74 -1.82 -11.46
N GLU A 59 20.42 -1.96 -10.32
CA GLU A 59 21.83 -1.57 -10.22
C GLU A 59 22.61 -2.20 -11.39
N LEU A 60 23.44 -1.39 -12.06
CA LEU A 60 24.45 -1.86 -13.03
C LEU A 60 25.74 -2.19 -12.28
#